data_AF-A0A937TRY4-F1
#
_entry.id   AF-A0A937TRY4-F1
#
_cell.length_a   1.000
_cell.length_b   1.000
_cell.length_c   1.000
_cell.angle_alpha   90.00
_cell.angle_beta   90.00
_cell.angle_gamma   90.00
#
_symmetry.space_group_name_H-M   'P 1'
#
loop_
_entity.id
_entity.type
_entity.pdbx_description
1 polymer ?
#
loop_
_entity_poly.entity_id
_entity_poly.type
_entity_poly.pdbx_seq_one_letter_code
_entity_poly.pdbx_strand_id
1 'polypeptide(L)' 'MALDILDAIDKTSGILLFSGDSDLKEPLERLKLKGKHIYVFGVRGQVARELWQVLSKYIDFGKWYQGVRKRKTRS' A
#
# COMPACT_ATOMS: atom_id res chain seq x y z
N MET A 1 -14.37 13.23 -1.50
CA MET A 1 -13.58 11.97 -1.59
C MET A 1 -13.07 11.50 -0.23
N ALA A 2 -12.50 12.35 0.65
CA ALA A 2 -12.00 11.91 1.96
C ALA A 2 -13.10 11.46 2.95
N LEU A 3 -14.28 12.11 2.92
CA LEU A 3 -15.39 11.80 3.83
C LEU A 3 -16.00 10.41 3.57
N ASP A 4 -16.25 10.06 2.30
CA ASP A 4 -16.81 8.74 1.94
C ASP A 4 -15.90 7.58 2.36
N ILE A 5 -14.58 7.80 2.30
CA ILE A 5 -13.58 6.82 2.72
C ILE A 5 -13.64 6.64 4.24
N LEU A 6 -13.78 7.73 5.02
CA LEU A 6 -13.90 7.65 6.49
C LEU A 6 -15.17 6.92 6.94
N ASP A 7 -16.31 7.19 6.32
CA ASP A 7 -17.57 6.52 6.65
C ASP A 7 -17.57 5.04 6.24
N ALA A 8 -16.90 4.71 5.12
CA ALA A 8 -16.72 3.32 4.69
C ALA A 8 -15.65 2.58 5.52
N ILE A 9 -14.66 3.28 6.09
CA ILE A 9 -13.59 2.66 6.89
C ILE A 9 -14.17 1.88 8.05
N ASP A 10 -15.14 2.42 8.78
CA ASP A 10 -15.67 1.73 9.96
C ASP A 10 -16.41 0.44 9.59
N LYS A 11 -16.99 0.37 8.38
CA LYS A 11 -17.70 -0.79 7.85
C LYS A 11 -16.82 -1.80 7.10
N THR A 12 -15.57 -1.45 6.82
CA THR A 12 -14.64 -2.30 6.07
C THR A 12 -13.67 -3.02 7.00
N SER A 13 -13.29 -4.25 6.65
CA SER A 13 -12.30 -5.05 7.40
C SER A 13 -10.87 -4.76 6.96
N GLY A 14 -10.68 -4.23 5.75
CA GLY A 14 -9.37 -3.98 5.20
C GLY A 14 -9.38 -3.08 3.97
N ILE A 15 -8.19 -2.67 3.59
CA ILE A 15 -7.91 -1.70 2.53
C ILE A 15 -7.02 -2.35 1.49
N LEU A 16 -7.40 -2.18 0.24
CA LEU A 16 -6.63 -2.61 -0.92
C LEU A 16 -5.97 -1.39 -1.55
N LEU A 17 -4.64 -1.33 -1.52
CA LEU A 17 -3.87 -0.20 -2.06
C LEU A 17 -3.07 -0.62 -3.29
N PHE A 18 -3.34 0.04 -4.42
CA PHE A 18 -2.52 -0.02 -5.64
C PHE A 18 -1.53 1.15 -5.68
N SER A 19 -0.54 1.12 -4.79
CA SER A 19 0.51 2.13 -4.76
C SER A 19 1.71 1.62 -3.98
N GLY A 20 2.88 2.17 -4.32
CA GLY A 20 4.13 1.95 -3.60
C GLY A 20 4.66 3.21 -2.90
N ASP A 21 3.85 4.26 -2.79
CA ASP A 21 4.30 5.59 -2.35
C ASP A 21 4.48 5.69 -0.83
N SER A 22 5.60 6.29 -0.39
CA SER A 22 5.91 6.52 1.03
C SER A 22 4.90 7.44 1.72
N ASP A 23 4.31 8.38 0.99
CA ASP A 23 3.38 9.37 1.56
C ASP A 23 2.11 8.72 2.13
N LEU A 24 1.84 7.48 1.74
CA LEU A 24 0.69 6.72 2.21
C LEU A 24 0.93 6.02 3.56
N LYS A 25 2.17 6.02 4.08
CA LYS A 25 2.52 5.37 5.35
C LYS A 25 1.65 5.87 6.50
N GLU A 26 1.65 7.18 6.76
CA GLU A 26 0.97 7.76 7.91
C GLU A 26 -0.56 7.55 7.86
N PRO A 27 -1.26 7.78 6.73
CA PRO A 27 -2.67 7.42 6.60
C PRO A 27 -2.94 5.93 6.89
N LEU A 28 -2.11 5.02 6.37
CA LEU A 28 -2.30 3.58 6.56
C LEU A 28 -2.05 3.14 8.01
N GLU A 29 -1.10 3.77 8.72
CA GLU A 29 -0.86 3.51 10.14
C GLU A 29 -2.09 3.81 10.99
N ARG A 30 -2.74 4.95 10.74
CA ARG A 30 -3.99 5.32 11.42
C ARG A 30 -5.09 4.28 11.18
N LEU A 31 -5.16 3.74 9.97
CA LEU A 31 -6.15 2.72 9.61
C LEU A 31 -5.83 1.36 10.25
N LYS A 32 -4.55 1.02 10.35
CA LYS A 32 -4.11 -0.18 11.06
C LYS A 32 -4.39 -0.12 12.56
N LEU A 33 -4.23 1.05 13.19
CA LEU A 33 -4.63 1.27 14.59
C LEU A 33 -6.14 1.09 14.80
N LYS A 34 -6.96 1.38 13.78
CA LYS A 34 -8.40 1.07 13.76
C LYS A 34 -8.71 -0.41 13.46
N GLY A 35 -7.71 -1.28 13.52
CA GLY A 35 -7.85 -2.73 13.29
C GLY A 35 -8.05 -3.13 11.84
N LYS A 36 -7.78 -2.24 10.87
CA LYS A 36 -7.98 -2.54 9.44
C LYS A 36 -6.78 -3.31 8.89
N HIS A 37 -7.05 -4.34 8.08
CA HIS A 37 -6.01 -5.06 7.35
C HIS A 37 -5.55 -4.26 6.14
N ILE A 38 -4.24 -4.09 5.95
CA ILE A 38 -3.68 -3.33 4.84
C ILE A 38 -3.07 -4.28 3.80
N TYR A 39 -3.61 -4.30 2.60
CA TYR A 39 -3.14 -5.10 1.47
C TYR A 39 -2.52 -4.20 0.42
N VAL A 40 -1.21 -4.33 0.19
CA VAL A 40 -0.50 -3.51 -0.79
C VAL A 40 -0.22 -4.32 -2.04
N PHE A 41 -0.80 -3.88 -3.16
CA PHE A 41 -0.48 -4.34 -4.51
C PHE A 41 0.57 -3.42 -5.11
N GLY A 42 1.72 -3.98 -5.46
CA GLY A 42 2.79 -3.19 -6.05
C GLY A 42 3.80 -4.03 -6.78
N VAL A 43 4.73 -3.36 -7.46
CA VAL A 43 5.83 -4.01 -8.18
C VAL A 43 7.03 -4.13 -7.27
N ARG A 44 7.61 -5.33 -7.18
CA ARG A 44 8.77 -5.56 -6.32
C ARG A 44 9.91 -4.59 -6.65
N GLY A 45 10.44 -3.93 -5.62
CA GLY A 45 11.48 -2.91 -5.77
C GLY A 45 10.98 -1.51 -6.13
N GLN A 46 9.67 -1.32 -6.32
CA GLN A 46 9.03 -0.02 -6.53
C GLN A 46 8.09 0.38 -5.38
N VAL A 47 8.01 -0.44 -4.34
CA VAL A 47 7.25 -0.13 -3.10
C VAL A 47 8.21 0.43 -2.07
N ALA A 48 7.89 1.60 -1.51
CA ALA A 48 8.65 2.26 -0.46
C ALA A 48 8.84 1.32 0.73
N ARG A 49 10.06 1.35 1.31
CA ARG A 49 10.44 0.47 2.43
C ARG A 49 9.54 0.66 3.65
N GLU A 50 9.08 1.88 3.88
CA GLU A 50 8.23 2.25 4.99
C GLU A 50 6.86 1.56 4.96
N LEU A 51 6.29 1.33 3.77
CA LEU A 51 5.01 0.63 3.64
C LEU A 51 5.08 -0.83 4.13
N TRP A 52 6.26 -1.45 4.12
CA TRP A 52 6.46 -2.80 4.64
C TRP A 52 6.26 -2.92 6.15
N GLN A 53 6.42 -1.82 6.88
CA GLN A 53 6.21 -1.77 8.33
C GLN A 53 4.72 -1.77 8.68
N VAL A 54 3.88 -1.29 7.75
CA VAL A 54 2.46 -1.04 7.99
C VAL A 54 1.59 -2.09 7.32
N LEU A 55 2.01 -2.69 6.20
CA LEU A 55 1.19 -3.67 5.49
C LEU A 55 0.90 -4.91 6.33
N SER A 56 -0.27 -5.49 6.10
CA SER A 56 -0.63 -6.82 6.60
C SER A 56 -0.24 -7.89 5.59
N LYS A 57 -0.33 -7.59 4.29
CA LYS A 57 0.12 -8.48 3.22
C LYS A 57 0.54 -7.70 1.98
N TYR A 58 1.65 -8.12 1.37
CA TYR A 58 2.08 -7.64 0.07
C TYR A 58 1.66 -8.62 -1.02
N ILE A 59 1.21 -8.09 -2.15
CA ILE A 59 0.82 -8.86 -3.33
C ILE A 59 1.60 -8.33 -4.52
N ASP A 60 2.41 -9.22 -5.13
CA ASP A 60 3.27 -8.86 -6.25
C ASP A 60 2.44 -8.68 -7.52
N PHE A 61 2.33 -7.43 -7.96
CA PHE A 61 1.68 -7.07 -9.22
C PHE A 61 2.67 -7.06 -10.41
N GLY A 62 3.95 -7.36 -10.17
CA GLY A 62 5.01 -7.25 -11.16
C GLY A 62 4.81 -8.08 -12.43
N LYS A 63 4.09 -9.20 -12.35
CA LYS A 63 3.75 -10.04 -13.53
C LYS A 63 2.86 -9.31 -14.53
N TRP A 64 2.01 -8.41 -14.07
CA TRP A 64 1.08 -7.65 -14.91
C TRP A 64 1.59 -6.23 -15.22
N TYR A 65 2.67 -5.80 -14.58
CA TYR A 65 3.19 -4.45 -14.75
C TYR A 65 4.01 -4.31 -16.05
N GLN A 66 3.49 -3.47 -16.94
CA GLN A 66 4.09 -3.12 -18.24
C GLN A 66 4.79 -1.75 -18.25
N GLY A 67 4.80 -1.04 -17.13
CA GLY A 67 5.41 0.29 -17.02
C GLY A 67 6.94 0.25 -16.85
N VAL A 68 7.52 1.44 -16.67
CA VAL A 68 8.98 1.61 -16.52
C VAL A 68 9.46 0.92 -15.25
N ARG A 69 10.36 -0.07 -15.42
CA ARG A 69 11.02 -0.72 -14.29
C ARG A 69 12.27 0.07 -13.92
N LYS A 70 12.32 0.63 -12.72
CA LYS A 70 13.57 1.18 -12.18
C LYS A 70 14.59 0.04 -12.10
N ARG A 71 15.62 0.05 -12.96
CA ARG A 71 16.76 -0.87 -12.85
C ARG A 71 17.43 -0.61 -11.51
N LYS A 72 17.75 -1.66 -10.75
CA LYS A 72 18.62 -1.55 -9.58
C LYS A 72 19.95 -0.97 -10.07
N THR A 73 20.23 0.29 -9.75
CA THR A 73 21.62 0.76 -9.69
C THR A 73 22.29 -0.10 -8.63
N ARG A 74 23.23 -0.95 -9.06
CA ARG A 74 24.17 -1.60 -8.15
C ARG A 74 25.03 -0.46 -7.58
N SER A 75 24.72 -0.04 -6.35
CA SER A 75 25.66 0.67 -5.48
C SER A 75 26.61 -0.35 -4.87
#